data_AF-A0A1Y5FD51-F1
#
_entry.id   AF-A0A1Y5FD51-F1
#
_cell.length_a   1.000
_cell.length_b   1.000
_cell.length_c   1.000
_cell.angle_alpha   90.00
_cell.angle_beta   90.00
_cell.angle_gamma   90.00
#
_symmetry.space_group_name_H-M   'P 1'
#
loop_
_entity.id
_entity.type
_entity.pdbx_description
1 polymer ?
#
loop_
_entity_poly.entity_id
_entity_poly.type
_entity_poly.pdbx_seq_one_letter_code
_entity_poly.pdbx_strand_id
1 'polypeptide(L)'
;MSLDLELIETGLNELSRLLEKENTKASIYICGGASLILRNIRSVAVTHDIDFVLPKDDKDLTELINLVAKNIDGLEENWLNPFCQAYNLEQALPKDWKLRSTLEKSYPSLEIYVFDNEDILFQKNWPRLIERKTLQI
;
A
#
# COMPACT_ATOMS: atom_id res chain seq x y z
N MET A 1 17.07 1.52 -2.03
CA MET A 1 17.24 2.54 -0.97
C MET A 1 16.20 2.29 0.13
N SER A 2 16.30 2.87 1.33
CA SER A 2 15.26 2.73 2.36
C SER A 2 14.37 3.98 2.38
N LEU A 3 13.06 3.79 2.40
CA LEU A 3 12.07 4.86 2.49
C LEU A 3 11.89 5.28 3.96
N ASP A 4 12.08 6.57 4.23
CA ASP A 4 11.68 7.20 5.49
C ASP A 4 10.32 7.90 5.36
N LEU A 5 9.78 8.39 6.48
CA LEU A 5 8.46 9.02 6.49
C LEU A 5 8.39 10.27 5.61
N GLU A 6 9.45 11.09 5.58
CA GLU A 6 9.47 12.35 4.81
C GLU A 6 9.42 12.07 3.30
N LEU A 7 10.21 11.09 2.84
CA LEU A 7 10.23 10.68 1.44
C LEU A 7 8.89 10.06 1.02
N ILE A 8 8.28 9.25 1.90
CA ILE A 8 6.94 8.68 1.67
C ILE A 8 5.90 9.79 1.55
N GLU A 9 5.88 10.74 2.48
CA GLU A 9 4.93 11.86 2.47
C GLU A 9 5.06 12.73 1.21
N THR A 10 6.31 12.97 0.79
CA THR A 10 6.62 13.72 -0.43
C THR A 10 6.08 13.00 -1.67
N GLY A 11 6.32 11.69 -1.77
CA GLY A 11 5.80 10.88 -2.87
C GLY A 11 4.26 10.86 -2.92
N LEU A 12 3.60 10.69 -1.77
CA LEU A 12 2.14 10.66 -1.68
C LEU A 12 1.51 12.01 -2.04
N ASN A 13 2.14 13.12 -1.64
CA ASN A 13 1.68 14.45 -1.99
C ASN A 13 1.79 14.72 -3.50
N GLU A 14 2.92 14.33 -4.11
CA GLU A 14 3.11 14.44 -5.56
C GLU A 14 2.11 13.56 -6.32
N LEU A 15 1.82 12.35 -5.84
CA LEU A 15 0.78 11.49 -6.40
C LEU A 15 -0.60 12.15 -6.35
N SER A 16 -0.99 12.75 -5.22
CA SER A 16 -2.25 13.48 -5.10
C SER A 16 -2.34 14.63 -6.11
N ARG A 17 -1.24 15.36 -6.32
CA ARG A 17 -1.18 16.48 -7.27
C ARG A 17 -1.31 16.00 -8.73
N LEU A 18 -0.72 14.86 -9.07
CA LEU A 18 -0.87 14.26 -10.39
C LEU A 18 -2.31 13.78 -10.62
N LEU A 19 -2.93 13.16 -9.62
CA LEU A 19 -4.34 12.76 -9.65
C LEU A 19 -5.29 13.95 -9.85
N GLU A 20 -5.02 15.07 -9.16
CA GLU A 20 -5.76 16.33 -9.37
C GLU A 20 -5.70 16.82 -10.81
N LYS A 21 -4.52 16.76 -11.44
CA LYS A 21 -4.35 17.20 -12.84
C LYS A 21 -5.15 16.35 -13.82
N GLU A 22 -5.26 15.06 -13.55
CA GLU A 22 -6.07 14.12 -14.33
C GLU A 22 -7.55 14.13 -13.91
N ASN A 23 -7.95 15.01 -12.99
CA ASN A 23 -9.30 15.09 -12.43
C ASN A 23 -9.81 13.73 -11.90
N THR A 24 -8.90 12.95 -11.31
CA THR A 24 -9.15 11.61 -10.78
C THR A 24 -8.95 11.61 -9.27
N LYS A 25 -9.66 10.72 -8.57
CA LYS A 25 -9.47 10.46 -7.14
C LYS A 25 -9.14 9.00 -6.91
N ALA A 26 -8.24 8.73 -5.97
CA ALA A 26 -7.86 7.38 -5.60
C ALA A 26 -7.92 7.16 -4.09
N SER A 27 -8.28 5.94 -3.71
CA SER A 27 -8.14 5.44 -2.34
C SER A 27 -7.21 4.23 -2.39
N ILE A 28 -6.07 4.31 -1.71
CA ILE A 28 -5.12 3.21 -1.62
C ILE A 28 -5.12 2.63 -0.21
N TYR A 29 -4.95 1.32 -0.12
CA TYR A 29 -4.99 0.59 1.12
C TYR A 29 -3.64 -0.05 1.37
N ILE A 30 -2.89 0.51 2.31
CA ILE A 30 -1.53 0.10 2.62
C ILE A 30 -1.54 -1.04 3.63
N CYS A 31 -0.71 -2.04 3.36
CA CYS A 31 -0.52 -3.20 4.21
C CYS A 31 0.97 -3.37 4.58
N GLY A 32 1.33 -4.54 5.13
CA GLY A 32 2.74 -4.90 5.32
C GLY A 32 3.52 -4.01 6.28
N GLY A 33 4.81 -3.78 6.00
CA GLY A 33 5.70 -3.00 6.86
C GLY A 33 5.40 -1.50 6.87
N ALA A 34 5.03 -0.95 5.71
CA ALA A 34 4.73 0.47 5.53
C ALA A 34 3.57 0.97 6.42
N SER A 35 2.58 0.11 6.67
CA SER A 35 1.49 0.39 7.62
C SER A 35 1.97 0.79 9.02
N LEU A 36 3.05 0.16 9.51
CA LEU A 36 3.59 0.39 10.86
C LEU A 36 4.36 1.72 10.95
N ILE A 37 4.96 2.13 9.84
CA ILE A 37 5.68 3.40 9.70
C ILE A 37 4.65 4.54 9.70
N LEU A 38 3.62 4.45 8.87
CA LEU A 38 2.59 5.48 8.74
C LEU A 38 1.84 5.74 10.05
N ARG A 39 1.55 4.68 10.83
CA ARG A 39 0.89 4.79 12.14
C ARG A 39 1.81 5.26 13.27
N ASN A 40 3.08 5.58 12.97
CA ASN A 40 4.12 5.95 13.94
C ASN A 40 4.33 4.89 15.06
N ILE A 41 3.99 3.62 14.81
CA ILE A 41 4.15 2.51 15.77
C ILE A 41 5.61 2.05 15.80
N ARG A 42 6.34 2.25 14.69
CA ARG A 42 7.79 2.04 14.61
C ARG A 42 8.44 3.18 13.83
N SER A 43 8.75 4.27 14.52
CA SER A 43 9.51 5.41 13.99
C SER A 43 10.91 5.05 13.45
N VAL A 44 11.41 3.85 13.74
CA VAL A 44 12.73 3.34 13.32
C VAL A 44 12.65 2.24 12.26
N ALA A 45 11.45 1.86 11.80
CA ALA A 45 11.31 0.87 10.75
C ALA A 45 11.60 1.52 9.38
N VAL A 46 12.47 0.89 8.62
CA VAL A 46 12.76 1.23 7.22
C VAL A 46 12.10 0.17 6.33
N THR A 47 11.40 0.62 5.30
CA THR A 47 10.83 -0.24 4.25
C THR A 47 11.51 0.09 2.92
N HIS A 48 11.59 -0.89 2.03
CA HIS A 48 12.13 -0.67 0.68
C HIS A 48 11.04 -0.28 -0.31
N ASP A 49 9.81 -0.71 -0.04
CA ASP A 49 8.61 -0.50 -0.82
C ASP A 49 7.39 -0.31 0.09
N ILE A 50 6.31 0.20 -0.50
CA ILE A 50 5.00 0.30 0.12
C ILE A 50 4.06 -0.65 -0.62
N ASP A 51 3.73 -1.74 0.05
CA ASP A 51 2.72 -2.68 -0.41
C ASP A 51 1.34 -2.06 -0.25
N PHE A 52 0.59 -1.98 -1.36
CA PHE A 52 -0.79 -1.53 -1.33
C PHE A 52 -1.72 -2.41 -2.15
N VAL A 53 -2.99 -2.34 -1.77
CA VAL A 53 -4.11 -2.98 -2.44
C VAL A 53 -4.83 -1.97 -3.29
N LEU A 54 -4.96 -2.29 -4.58
CA LEU A 54 -5.90 -1.62 -5.47
C LEU A 54 -7.21 -2.40 -5.56
N PRO A 55 -8.35 -1.74 -5.36
CA PRO A 55 -9.66 -2.38 -5.56
C PRO A 55 -9.91 -2.86 -7.00
N LYS A 56 -9.13 -2.40 -7.99
CA LYS A 56 -9.23 -2.80 -9.40
C LYS A 56 -7.94 -2.40 -10.12
N ASP A 57 -7.52 -3.18 -11.12
CA ASP A 57 -6.36 -2.86 -11.99
C ASP A 57 -6.58 -1.54 -12.73
N ASP A 58 -6.14 -0.45 -12.11
CA ASP A 58 -6.20 0.89 -12.66
C ASP A 58 -4.83 1.19 -13.29
N LYS A 59 -4.70 0.84 -14.58
CA LYS A 59 -3.45 1.04 -15.34
C LYS A 59 -2.99 2.50 -15.27
N ASP A 60 -3.94 3.43 -15.23
CA ASP A 60 -3.66 4.86 -15.19
C ASP A 60 -2.96 5.24 -13.88
N LEU A 61 -3.34 4.62 -12.75
CA LEU A 61 -2.68 4.87 -11.46
C LEU A 61 -1.24 4.35 -11.42
N THR A 62 -0.98 3.17 -12.00
CA THR A 62 0.39 2.62 -12.06
C THR A 62 1.33 3.54 -12.85
N GLU A 63 0.85 4.12 -13.95
CA GLU A 63 1.62 5.10 -14.72
C GLU A 63 1.94 6.36 -13.90
N LEU A 64 0.95 6.87 -13.15
CA LEU A 64 1.15 8.01 -12.27
C LEU A 64 2.15 7.71 -11.15
N ILE A 65 2.08 6.53 -10.53
CA ILE A 65 3.05 6.11 -9.49
C ILE A 65 4.48 6.12 -10.03
N ASN A 66 4.69 5.60 -11.23
CA ASN A 66 6.01 5.58 -11.86
C ASN A 66 6.47 6.98 -12.29
N LEU A 67 5.53 7.87 -12.63
CA LEU A 67 5.84 9.28 -12.88
C LEU A 67 6.32 9.99 -11.61
N VAL A 68 5.74 9.68 -10.44
CA VAL A 68 6.23 10.21 -9.15
C VAL A 68 7.68 9.83 -8.90
N ALA A 69 8.03 8.56 -9.12
CA ALA A 69 9.42 8.08 -8.93
C ALA A 69 10.43 8.82 -9.82
N LYS A 70 10.01 9.27 -11.00
CA LYS A 70 10.85 10.08 -11.89
C LYS A 70 11.01 11.54 -11.43
N ASN A 71 10.05 12.05 -10.66
CA ASN A 71 10.00 13.44 -10.22
C ASN A 71 10.67 13.68 -8.86
N ILE A 72 10.77 12.64 -8.02
CA ILE A 72 11.25 12.74 -6.65
C ILE A 72 12.55 11.95 -6.50
N ASP A 73 13.64 12.65 -6.19
CA ASP A 73 14.92 12.00 -5.92
C ASP A 73 14.83 11.09 -4.69
N GLY A 74 15.39 9.88 -4.81
CA GLY A 74 15.33 8.85 -3.77
C GLY A 74 14.16 7.87 -3.84
N LEU A 75 13.13 8.12 -4.67
CA LEU A 75 12.08 7.14 -4.95
C LEU A 75 12.47 6.23 -6.12
N GLU A 76 12.34 4.92 -5.93
CA GLU A 76 12.57 3.92 -6.98
C GLU A 76 11.27 3.64 -7.76
N GLU A 77 11.38 3.09 -8.98
CA GLU A 77 10.21 2.59 -9.71
C GLU A 77 9.48 1.55 -8.85
N ASN A 78 8.13 1.56 -8.87
CA ASN A 78 7.30 0.73 -8.00
C ASN A 78 7.50 0.93 -6.48
N TRP A 79 7.97 2.10 -6.03
CA TRP A 79 8.02 2.46 -4.60
C TRP A 79 6.65 2.29 -3.90
N LEU A 80 5.56 2.53 -4.64
CA LEU A 80 4.23 2.00 -4.33
C LEU A 80 4.02 0.75 -5.18
N ASN A 81 4.06 -0.41 -4.53
CA ASN A 81 3.95 -1.71 -5.17
C ASN A 81 2.52 -2.25 -5.02
N PRO A 82 1.78 -2.49 -6.12
CA PRO A 82 0.45 -3.10 -6.08
C PRO A 82 0.57 -4.59 -5.71
N PHE A 83 0.86 -4.85 -4.44
CA PHE A 83 1.23 -6.16 -3.88
C PHE A 83 0.10 -7.19 -3.97
N CYS A 84 -1.11 -6.75 -4.32
CA CYS A 84 -2.27 -7.61 -4.49
C CYS A 84 -2.64 -7.95 -5.94
N GLN A 85 -1.76 -7.67 -6.91
CA GLN A 85 -1.87 -8.31 -8.22
C GLN A 85 -1.35 -9.77 -8.21
N ALA A 86 -0.51 -10.14 -7.24
CA ALA A 86 0.03 -11.50 -7.13
C ALA A 86 -0.93 -12.51 -6.47
N TYR A 87 -1.96 -12.03 -5.75
CA TYR A 87 -2.91 -12.86 -5.04
C TYR A 87 -4.32 -12.39 -5.35
N ASN A 88 -5.24 -13.32 -5.64
CA ASN A 88 -6.65 -12.96 -5.75
C ASN A 88 -7.10 -12.32 -4.41
N LEU A 89 -7.36 -11.02 -4.43
CA LEU A 89 -7.74 -10.23 -3.25
C LEU A 89 -8.89 -10.83 -2.47
N GLU A 90 -9.86 -11.41 -3.17
CA GLU A 90 -11.03 -12.07 -2.57
C GLU A 90 -10.67 -13.37 -1.83
N GLN A 91 -9.52 -13.98 -2.16
CA GLN A 91 -8.98 -15.16 -1.48
C GLN A 91 -7.98 -14.79 -0.38
N ALA A 92 -7.25 -13.69 -0.56
CA ALA A 92 -6.20 -13.26 0.36
C ALA A 92 -6.73 -12.43 1.54
N LEU A 93 -7.87 -11.76 1.35
CA LEU A 93 -8.47 -10.90 2.36
C LEU A 93 -9.86 -11.39 2.76
N PRO A 94 -10.22 -11.29 4.06
CA PRO A 94 -11.57 -11.60 4.51
C PRO A 94 -12.60 -10.69 3.84
N LYS A 95 -13.85 -11.15 3.83
CA LYS A 95 -14.98 -10.29 3.46
C LYS A 95 -14.94 -9.00 4.29
N ASP A 96 -15.27 -7.89 3.63
CA ASP A 96 -15.36 -6.57 4.24
C ASP A 96 -14.04 -6.03 4.83
N TRP A 97 -12.89 -6.49 4.34
CA TRP A 97 -11.57 -5.98 4.77
C TRP A 97 -11.45 -4.45 4.69
N LYS A 98 -12.17 -3.80 3.76
CA LYS A 98 -12.23 -2.34 3.66
C LYS A 98 -12.81 -1.67 4.92
N LEU A 99 -13.77 -2.32 5.59
CA LEU A 99 -14.34 -1.82 6.84
C LEU A 99 -13.38 -1.95 8.03
N ARG A 100 -12.32 -2.75 7.87
CA ARG A 100 -11.26 -2.99 8.86
C ARG A 100 -9.97 -2.30 8.46
N SER A 101 -10.14 -1.15 7.81
CA SER A 101 -9.07 -0.24 7.47
C SER A 101 -9.39 1.13 8.03
N THR A 102 -8.37 1.82 8.51
CA THR A 102 -8.49 3.15 9.09
C THR A 102 -7.91 4.18 8.11
N LEU A 103 -8.62 5.29 7.91
CA LEU A 103 -8.08 6.44 7.18
C LEU A 103 -6.94 7.04 8.00
N GLU A 104 -5.72 6.92 7.49
CA GLU A 104 -4.51 7.41 8.16
C GLU A 104 -4.14 8.81 7.65
N LYS A 105 -4.26 9.02 6.34
CA LYS A 105 -4.00 10.32 5.71
C LYS A 105 -4.99 10.63 4.59
N SER A 106 -5.29 11.92 4.45
CA SER A 106 -6.11 12.43 3.36
C SER A 106 -5.40 13.60 2.70
N TYR A 107 -5.25 13.48 1.39
CA TYR A 107 -4.82 14.52 0.47
C TYR A 107 -6.02 14.88 -0.43
N PRO A 108 -6.02 16.03 -1.12
CA PRO A 108 -7.16 16.47 -1.91
C PRO A 108 -7.76 15.45 -2.90
N SER A 109 -6.90 14.64 -3.54
CA SER A 109 -7.31 13.61 -4.53
C SER A 109 -6.80 12.20 -4.20
N LEU A 110 -6.25 12.01 -3.00
CA LEU A 110 -5.71 10.73 -2.57
C LEU A 110 -6.06 10.46 -1.11
N GLU A 111 -6.68 9.32 -0.85
CA GLU A 111 -6.93 8.83 0.51
C GLU A 111 -6.07 7.61 0.80
N ILE A 112 -5.44 7.62 1.99
CA ILE A 112 -4.55 6.56 2.45
C ILE A 112 -5.23 5.83 3.61
N TYR A 113 -5.61 4.59 3.35
CA TYR A 113 -6.13 3.70 4.35
C TYR A 113 -5.04 2.72 4.77
N VAL A 114 -5.05 2.33 6.04
CA VAL A 114 -4.14 1.33 6.58
C VAL A 114 -4.95 0.20 7.19
N PHE A 115 -4.57 -1.05 6.92
CA PHE A 115 -5.23 -2.21 7.52
C PHE A 115 -5.06 -2.24 9.04
N ASP A 116 -6.07 -2.79 9.71
CA ASP A 116 -5.97 -3.05 11.13
C ASP A 116 -4.84 -4.05 11.44
N ASN A 117 -4.26 -3.92 12.63
CA ASN A 117 -3.11 -4.72 13.03
C ASN A 117 -3.41 -6.22 12.98
N GLU A 118 -4.64 -6.61 13.27
CA GLU A 118 -5.10 -8.01 13.19
C GLU A 118 -5.05 -8.54 11.75
N ASP A 119 -5.43 -7.73 10.77
CA ASP A 119 -5.39 -8.09 9.35
C ASP A 119 -3.95 -8.12 8.82
N ILE A 120 -3.10 -7.19 9.26
CA ILE A 120 -1.66 -7.21 8.95
C ILE A 120 -1.01 -8.49 9.51
N LEU A 121 -1.35 -8.88 10.73
CA LEU A 121 -0.86 -10.12 11.35
C LEU A 121 -1.40 -11.37 10.64
N PHE A 122 -2.66 -11.35 10.23
CA PHE A 122 -3.27 -12.43 9.45
C PHE A 122 -2.52 -12.64 8.13
N GLN A 123 -2.29 -11.57 7.36
CA GLN A 123 -1.56 -11.62 6.09
C GLN A 123 -0.15 -12.19 6.24
N LYS A 124 0.59 -11.81 7.30
CA LYS A 124 1.95 -12.33 7.53
C LYS A 124 1.99 -13.82 7.87
N ASN A 125 0.94 -14.36 8.47
CA ASN A 125 0.86 -15.76 8.85
C ASN A 125 0.14 -16.64 7.82
N TRP A 126 -0.64 -16.04 6.93
CA TRP A 126 -1.46 -16.74 5.93
C TRP A 126 -0.67 -17.69 5.01
N PRO A 127 0.49 -17.30 4.41
CA PRO A 127 1.28 -18.21 3.58
C PRO A 127 1.70 -19.49 4.34
N ARG A 128 2.05 -19.35 5.62
CA ARG A 128 2.44 -20.47 6.50
C ARG A 128 1.27 -21.37 6.87
N LEU A 129 0.06 -20.83 6.91
CA LEU A 129 -1.17 -21.59 7.20
C LEU A 129 -1.64 -22.38 5.97
N ILE A 130 -1.40 -21.87 4.76
CA ILE A 130 -1.67 -22.60 3.50
C ILE A 130 -0.70 -23.78 3.35
N GLU A 131 0.62 -23.57 3.50
CA GLU A 131 1.62 -24.65 3.35
C GLU A 131 1.36 -25.84 4.28
N ARG A 132 0.87 -25.58 5.51
CA ARG A 132 0.52 -26.63 6.47
C ARG A 132 -0.69 -27.47 6.04
N LYS A 133 -1.63 -26.91 5.28
CA LYS A 133 -2.77 -27.68 4.75
C LYS A 133 -2.38 -28.53 3.55
N THR A 134 -1.45 -28.06 2.72
CA THR A 134 -0.99 -28.81 1.53
C THR A 134 -0.11 -30.01 1.89
N LEU A 135 0.57 -29.96 3.05
CA LEU A 135 1.42 -31.05 3.56
C LEU A 135 0.68 -32.09 4.42
N GLN A 136 -0.64 -31.97 4.57
CA GLN A 136 -1.49 -32.93 5.31
C GLN A 136 -2.34 -33.82 4.39
N ILE A 137 -1.99 -33.93 3.11
CA ILE A 137 -2.62 -34.84 2.13
C ILE A 137 -1.62 -35.93 1.75
#